data_AF-A0A1C6KP28-F1
#
_entry.id   AF-A0A1C6KP28-F1
#
_cell.length_a   1.000
_cell.length_b   1.000
_cell.length_c   1.000
_cell.angle_alpha   90.00
_cell.angle_beta   90.00
_cell.angle_gamma   90.00
#
_symmetry.space_group_name_H-M   'P 1'
#
loop_
_entity.id
_entity.type
_entity.pdbx_description
1 polymer ?
#
loop_
_entity_poly.entity_id
_entity_poly.type
_entity_poly.pdbx_seq_one_letter_code
_entity_poly.pdbx_strand_id
1 'polypeptide(L)'
;MKSYVCNKCGSTDVFINDRGSQKALICSDCGAWLKWIGKAELPLVERYIASNSDIEKIEINIFKKELNSYIQRLSLEKEEVIRIVESLYR
;
A
#
# COMPACT_ATOMS: atom_id res chain seq x y z
N MET A 1 7.53 5.58 15.91
CA MET A 1 7.34 6.22 14.59
C MET A 1 5.95 6.84 14.59
N LYS A 2 5.77 8.07 14.10
CA LYS A 2 4.40 8.63 13.97
C LYS A 2 3.64 7.83 12.91
N SER A 3 2.42 7.42 13.20
CA SER A 3 1.48 6.85 12.23
C SER A 3 0.51 7.93 11.76
N TYR A 4 0.10 7.86 10.49
CA TYR A 4 -0.93 8.74 9.93
C TYR A 4 -2.15 7.88 9.62
N VAL A 5 -3.28 8.22 10.24
CA VAL A 5 -4.54 7.48 10.10
C VAL A 5 -5.62 8.44 9.60
N CYS A 6 -6.39 8.00 8.62
CA CYS A 6 -7.52 8.76 8.11
C CYS A 6 -8.70 8.65 9.08
N ASN A 7 -9.20 9.78 9.58
CA ASN A 7 -10.37 9.79 10.47
C ASN A 7 -11.69 9.42 9.74
N LYS A 8 -11.72 9.47 8.40
CA LYS A 8 -12.92 9.17 7.61
C LYS A 8 -13.10 7.67 7.37
N CYS A 9 -12.03 6.96 7.01
CA CYS A 9 -12.09 5.53 6.65
C CYS A 9 -11.19 4.62 7.50
N GLY A 10 -10.37 5.15 8.39
CA GLY A 10 -9.43 4.39 9.21
C GLY A 10 -8.15 3.94 8.50
N SER A 11 -8.00 4.23 7.20
CA SER A 11 -6.82 3.84 6.43
C SER A 11 -5.54 4.51 6.93
N THR A 12 -4.43 3.77 6.86
CA THR A 12 -3.08 4.27 7.13
C THR A 12 -2.29 4.62 5.88
N ASP A 13 -2.87 4.38 4.70
CA ASP A 13 -2.28 4.74 3.42
C ASP A 13 -2.59 6.20 3.06
N VAL A 14 -1.51 6.95 2.82
CA VAL A 14 -1.53 8.39 2.63
C VAL A 14 -0.47 8.81 1.63
N PHE A 15 -0.74 9.90 0.91
CA PHE A 15 0.19 10.50 -0.03
C PHE A 15 0.31 12.01 0.18
N ILE A 16 1.39 12.58 -0.35
CA ILE A 16 1.64 14.02 -0.34
C ILE A 16 1.09 14.62 -1.64
N ASN A 17 0.23 15.62 -1.52
CA ASN A 17 -0.31 16.38 -2.64
C ASN A 17 0.25 17.81 -2.64
N ASP A 18 0.91 18.19 -3.72
CA ASP A 18 1.43 19.53 -3.93
C ASP A 18 0.32 20.50 -4.31
N ARG A 19 0.15 21.58 -3.52
CA ARG A 19 -0.82 22.65 -3.77
C ARG A 19 -0.11 24.00 -3.73
N GLY A 20 0.61 24.28 -4.81
CA GLY A 20 1.44 25.49 -4.93
C GLY A 20 2.63 25.44 -3.98
N SER A 21 2.69 26.39 -3.05
CA SER A 21 3.75 26.45 -2.03
C SER A 21 3.50 25.56 -0.81
N GLN A 22 2.30 24.98 -0.70
CA GLN A 22 1.89 24.16 0.43
C GLN A 22 1.81 22.68 0.02
N LYS A 23 2.09 21.79 0.97
CA LYS A 23 1.99 20.35 0.80
C LYS A 23 0.90 19.82 1.71
N ALA A 24 -0.07 19.10 1.16
CA ALA A 24 -1.15 18.46 1.91
C ALA A 24 -0.87 16.97 2.09
N LEU A 25 -1.19 16.43 3.27
CA LEU A 25 -1.30 15.01 3.50
C LEU A 25 -2.75 14.57 3.21
N ILE A 26 -2.92 13.59 2.34
CA ILE A 26 -4.23 13.11 1.88
C ILE A 26 -4.27 11.59 2.02
N CYS A 27 -5.44 11.04 2.37
CA CYS A 27 -5.67 9.59 2.38
C CYS A 27 -5.79 9.05 0.96
N SER A 28 -5.05 7.98 0.65
CA SER A 28 -5.07 7.33 -0.66
C SER A 28 -6.42 6.67 -0.95
N ASP A 29 -7.04 6.03 0.05
CA ASP A 29 -8.25 5.22 -0.16
C ASP A 29 -9.52 6.05 -0.35
N CYS A 30 -9.68 7.14 0.40
CA CYS A 30 -10.94 7.90 0.42
C CYS A 30 -10.79 9.38 0.00
N GLY A 31 -9.58 9.82 -0.33
CA GLY A 31 -9.27 11.18 -0.76
C GLY A 31 -9.43 12.25 0.31
N ALA A 32 -9.67 11.88 1.57
CA ALA A 32 -9.84 12.84 2.65
C ALA A 32 -8.53 13.61 2.88
N TRP A 33 -8.64 14.93 3.00
CA TRP A 33 -7.55 15.77 3.48
C TRP A 33 -7.32 15.51 4.97
N LEU A 34 -6.08 15.23 5.36
CA LEU A 34 -5.71 15.02 6.75
C LEU A 34 -5.19 16.32 7.38
N LYS A 35 -4.17 16.93 6.75
CA LYS A 35 -3.58 18.19 7.23
C LYS A 35 -2.62 18.82 6.22
N TRP A 36 -2.20 20.05 6.49
CA TRP A 36 -1.02 20.66 5.89
C TRP A 36 0.27 20.12 6.52
N ILE A 37 1.31 19.93 5.70
CA ILE A 37 2.61 19.42 6.11
C ILE A 37 3.57 20.61 6.25
N GLY A 38 4.12 20.80 7.45
CA GLY A 38 5.17 21.80 7.70
C GLY A 38 6.54 21.35 7.18
N LYS A 39 7.45 22.30 6.90
CA LYS A 39 8.80 22.01 6.35
C LYS A 39 9.60 20.99 7.16
N ALA A 40 9.57 21.09 8.49
CA ALA A 40 10.29 20.17 9.37
C ALA A 40 9.66 18.77 9.44
N GLU A 41 8.36 18.66 9.14
CA GLU A 41 7.63 17.39 9.19
C GLU A 41 7.69 16.63 7.86
N LEU A 42 7.89 17.33 6.75
CA LEU A 42 7.93 16.75 5.41
C LEU A 42 8.86 15.51 5.29
N PRO A 43 10.13 15.55 5.76
CA PRO A 43 11.00 14.38 5.66
C PRO A 43 10.51 13.18 6.49
N LEU A 44 9.79 13.44 7.59
CA LEU A 44 9.23 12.38 8.44
C LEU A 44 8.02 11.71 7.77
N VAL A 45 7.20 12.49 7.06
CA VAL A 45 6.08 11.97 6.26
C VAL A 45 6.60 11.15 5.10
N GLU A 46 7.58 11.66 4.35
CA GLU A 46 8.20 10.94 3.22
C GLU A 46 8.78 9.59 3.66
N ARG A 47 9.50 9.57 4.80
CA ARG A 47 10.02 8.33 5.38
C ARG A 47 8.91 7.35 5.77
N TYR A 48 7.81 7.83 6.32
CA TYR A 48 6.66 6.99 6.66
C TYR A 48 6.06 6.34 5.41
N ILE A 49 5.80 7.13 4.36
CA ILE A 49 5.22 6.64 3.09
C ILE A 49 6.15 5.60 2.46
N ALA A 50 7.46 5.88 2.41
CA ALA A 50 8.43 4.93 1.90
C ALA A 50 8.42 3.60 2.69
N SER A 51 8.37 3.69 4.02
CA SER A 51 8.32 2.50 4.88
C SER A 51 7.04 1.67 4.68
N ASN A 52 5.88 2.31 4.50
CA ASN A 52 4.64 1.61 4.18
C ASN A 52 4.71 0.88 2.83
N SER A 53 5.33 1.51 1.81
CA SER A 53 5.54 0.84 0.52
C SER A 53 6.42 -0.41 0.64
N ASP A 54 7.35 -0.43 1.60
CA ASP A 54 8.19 -1.60 1.85
C ASP A 54 7.40 -2.70 2.56
N ILE A 55 6.44 -2.35 3.43
CA ILE A 55 5.52 -3.32 4.04
C ILE A 55 4.66 -3.99 2.96
N GLU A 56 4.06 -3.23 2.04
CA GLU A 56 3.27 -3.80 0.93
C GLU A 56 4.11 -4.76 0.07
N LYS A 57 5.36 -4.41 -0.23
CA LYS A 57 6.28 -5.31 -0.95
C LYS A 57 6.55 -6.59 -0.16
N ILE A 58 6.73 -6.49 1.16
CA ILE A 58 6.96 -7.65 2.03
C ILE A 58 5.73 -8.57 2.00
N GLU A 59 4.53 -8.03 2.14
CA GLU A 59 3.27 -8.80 2.11
C GLU A 59 3.08 -9.51 0.76
N ILE A 60 3.29 -8.81 -0.36
CA ILE A 60 3.24 -9.41 -1.69
C ILE A 60 4.28 -10.53 -1.84
N ASN A 61 5.49 -10.35 -1.30
CA ASN A 61 6.53 -11.37 -1.38
C ASN A 61 6.20 -12.61 -0.53
N ILE A 62 5.56 -12.41 0.64
CA ILE A 62 5.06 -13.52 1.47
C ILE A 62 3.99 -14.28 0.69
N PHE A 63 2.99 -13.58 0.14
CA PHE A 63 1.93 -14.20 -0.67
C PHE A 63 2.50 -15.00 -1.85
N LYS A 64 3.44 -14.43 -2.60
CA LYS A 64 4.13 -15.13 -3.70
C LYS A 64 4.81 -16.41 -3.25
N LYS A 65 5.47 -16.38 -2.08
CA LYS A 65 6.16 -17.55 -1.53
C LYS A 65 5.18 -18.67 -1.19
N GLU A 66 4.07 -18.33 -0.53
CA GLU A 66 3.02 -19.29 -0.19
C GLU A 66 2.37 -19.88 -1.44
N LEU A 67 2.00 -19.02 -2.40
CA LEU A 67 1.43 -19.46 -3.67
C LEU A 67 2.37 -20.43 -4.41
N ASN A 68 3.67 -20.11 -4.49
CA ASN A 68 4.67 -20.98 -5.11
C ASN A 68 4.76 -22.35 -4.42
N SER A 69 4.67 -22.39 -3.08
CA SER A 69 4.64 -23.65 -2.34
C SER A 69 3.42 -24.50 -2.71
N TYR A 70 2.25 -23.88 -2.87
CA TYR A 70 1.04 -24.57 -3.30
C TYR A 70 1.09 -25.06 -4.73
N ILE A 71 1.60 -24.24 -5.66
CA ILE A 71 1.80 -24.61 -7.07
C ILE A 71 2.64 -25.89 -7.16
N GLN A 72 3.77 -25.93 -6.45
CA GLN A 72 4.64 -27.10 -6.42
C GLN A 72 3.95 -28.33 -5.80
N ARG A 73 3.30 -28.15 -4.64
CA ARG A 73 2.62 -29.24 -3.92
C ARG A 73 1.49 -29.88 -4.73
N LEU A 74 0.77 -29.08 -5.49
CA LEU A 74 -0.35 -29.52 -6.32
C LEU A 74 0.06 -29.85 -7.76
N SER A 75 1.33 -29.62 -8.12
CA SER A 75 1.85 -29.77 -9.49
C SER A 75 1.01 -29.01 -10.53
N LEU A 76 0.63 -27.77 -10.18
CA LEU A 76 -0.18 -26.94 -11.06
C LEU A 76 0.68 -26.40 -12.20
N GLU A 77 0.14 -26.50 -13.41
CA GLU A 77 0.72 -25.86 -14.58
C GLU A 77 0.37 -24.37 -14.61
N LYS A 78 1.16 -23.59 -15.34
CA LYS A 78 1.00 -22.13 -15.44
C LYS A 78 -0.41 -21.74 -15.87
N GLU A 79 -0.98 -22.47 -16.83
CA GLU A 79 -2.31 -22.23 -17.37
C GLU A 79 -3.41 -22.45 -16.31
N GLU A 80 -3.22 -23.40 -15.39
CA GLU A 80 -4.15 -23.65 -14.30
C GLU A 80 -4.12 -22.52 -13.28
N VAL A 81 -2.93 -22.05 -12.92
CA VAL A 81 -2.75 -20.92 -12.00
C VAL A 81 -3.40 -19.67 -12.56
N ILE A 82 -3.21 -19.37 -13.85
CA ILE A 82 -3.85 -18.23 -14.50
C ILE A 82 -5.37 -18.33 -14.41
N ARG A 83 -5.96 -19.48 -14.79
CA ARG A 83 -7.41 -19.70 -14.70
C ARG A 83 -7.95 -19.50 -13.29
N ILE A 84 -7.23 -19.98 -12.28
CA ILE A 84 -7.60 -19.79 -10.87
C ILE A 84 -7.61 -18.31 -10.52
N VAL A 85 -6.51 -17.59 -10.79
CA VAL A 85 -6.40 -16.17 -10.46
C VAL A 85 -7.48 -15.36 -11.18
N GLU A 86 -7.69 -15.60 -12.47
CA GLU A 86 -8.76 -14.94 -13.23
C GLU A 86 -10.15 -15.19 -12.64
N SER A 87 -10.41 -16.39 -12.10
CA SER A 87 -11.69 -16.70 -11.46
C SER A 87 -11.92 -15.99 -10.13
N LEU A 88 -10.88 -15.52 -9.44
CA LEU A 88 -10.99 -14.78 -8.17
C LEU A 88 -11.44 -13.33 -8.34
N TYR A 89 -11.27 -12.77 -9.54
CA TYR A 89 -11.63 -11.38 -9.87
C TYR A 89 -12.92 -11.26 -10.70
N ARG A 90 -13.63 -12.38 -10.92
CA ARG A 90 -14.96 -12.39 -11.56
C ARG A 90 -16.06 -12.10 -10.55
#